data_AF-A4CCS5-F1
#
_entry.id   AF-A4CCS5-F1
#
_cell.length_a   1.000
_cell.length_b   1.000
_cell.length_c   1.000
_cell.angle_alpha   90.00
_cell.angle_beta   90.00
_cell.angle_gamma   90.00
#
_symmetry.space_group_name_H-M   'P 1'
#
loop_
_entity.id
_entity.type
_entity.pdbx_description
1 polymer ?
#
loop_
_entity_poly.entity_id
_entity_poly.type
_entity_poly.pdbx_seq_one_letter_code
_entity_poly.pdbx_strand_id
1 'polypeptide(L)'
;MRVVWFVISAVFIKVSFLGLGLLAIFIATIALGVLSSRLNYLNPEQKNQFSRLFKTGLILHFCVYFGLILKLTFIDGWQDVATFIVGHLVMHHIMSSLIGAIALIMAIRIFNQRHTPSL
;
A
#
# COMPACT_ATOMS: atom_id res chain seq x y z
N MET A 1 9.33 -15.18 -13.45
CA MET A 1 8.80 -14.82 -12.11
C MET A 1 8.91 -13.33 -11.75
N ARG A 2 9.87 -12.52 -12.27
CA ARG A 2 9.99 -11.10 -11.89
C ARG A 2 8.86 -10.19 -12.41
N VAL A 3 8.32 -10.48 -13.60
CA VAL A 3 7.18 -9.73 -14.18
C VAL A 3 5.94 -9.82 -13.30
N VAL A 4 5.69 -10.99 -12.68
CA VAL A 4 4.55 -11.20 -11.77
C VAL A 4 4.59 -10.21 -10.60
N TRP A 5 5.78 -9.94 -10.04
CA TRP A 5 5.93 -8.99 -8.93
C TRP A 5 5.63 -7.56 -9.34
N PHE A 6 6.00 -7.15 -10.56
CA PHE A 6 5.59 -5.84 -11.10
C PHE A 6 4.08 -5.75 -11.34
N VAL A 7 3.44 -6.82 -11.80
CA VAL A 7 1.99 -6.88 -11.96
C VAL A 7 1.30 -6.75 -10.59
N ILE A 8 1.76 -7.49 -9.58
CA ILE A 8 1.22 -7.40 -8.21
C ILE A 8 1.40 -5.97 -7.67
N SER A 9 2.56 -5.34 -7.85
CA SER A 9 2.78 -3.96 -7.46
C SER A 9 1.85 -2.98 -8.20
N ALA A 10 1.65 -3.15 -9.51
CA ALA A 10 0.74 -2.31 -10.28
C ALA A 10 -0.72 -2.46 -9.82
N VAL A 11 -1.17 -3.68 -9.52
CA VAL A 11 -2.49 -3.94 -8.94
C VAL A 11 -2.61 -3.26 -7.56
N PHE A 12 -1.60 -3.42 -6.69
CA PHE A 12 -1.58 -2.77 -5.38
C PHE A 12 -1.67 -1.23 -5.47
N ILE A 13 -0.92 -0.62 -6.40
CA ILE A 13 -0.98 0.83 -6.65
C ILE A 13 -2.37 1.23 -7.11
N LYS A 14 -2.96 0.52 -8.07
CA LYS A 14 -4.29 0.81 -8.62
C LYS A 14 -5.38 0.70 -7.55
N VAL A 15 -5.33 -0.36 -6.74
CA VAL A 15 -6.27 -0.57 -5.62
C VAL A 15 -6.14 0.53 -4.57
N SER A 16 -4.91 1.01 -4.32
CA SER A 16 -4.69 2.16 -3.43
C SER A 16 -5.25 3.46 -4.02
N PHE A 17 -5.13 3.73 -5.32
CA PHE A 17 -5.76 4.90 -5.94
C PHE A 17 -7.30 4.85 -5.92
N LEU A 18 -7.89 3.65 -6.01
CA LEU A 18 -9.35 3.49 -5.89
C LEU A 18 -9.87 3.73 -4.47
N GLY A 19 -8.99 3.92 -3.48
CA GLY A 19 -9.41 4.08 -2.09
C GLY A 19 -9.88 2.78 -1.46
N LEU A 20 -9.49 1.61 -1.98
CA LEU A 20 -9.84 0.30 -1.44
C LEU A 20 -8.76 -0.17 -0.43
N GLY A 21 -8.55 0.61 0.63
CA GLY A 21 -7.47 0.42 1.61
C GLY A 21 -7.39 -0.99 2.20
N LEU A 22 -8.52 -1.56 2.62
CA LEU A 22 -8.60 -2.94 3.13
C LEU A 22 -8.14 -3.98 2.10
N LEU A 23 -8.52 -3.82 0.83
CA LEU A 23 -8.09 -4.72 -0.23
C LEU A 23 -6.59 -4.56 -0.51
N ALA A 24 -6.08 -3.33 -0.44
CA ALA A 24 -4.65 -3.07 -0.55
C ALA A 24 -3.85 -3.74 0.58
N ILE A 25 -4.34 -3.68 1.83
CA ILE A 25 -3.77 -4.38 2.98
C ILE A 25 -3.73 -5.89 2.72
N PHE A 26 -4.84 -6.47 2.24
CA PHE A 26 -4.92 -7.90 1.96
C PHE A 26 -3.92 -8.34 0.89
N ILE A 27 -3.83 -7.61 -0.23
CA ILE A 27 -2.86 -7.86 -1.30
C ILE A 27 -1.43 -7.73 -0.77
N ALA A 28 -1.11 -6.68 -0.02
CA ALA A 28 0.23 -6.46 0.53
C ALA A 28 0.62 -7.56 1.53
N THR A 29 -0.32 -8.03 2.35
CA THR A 29 -0.10 -9.11 3.31
C THR A 29 0.20 -10.43 2.62
N ILE A 30 -0.62 -10.80 1.62
CA ILE A 30 -0.38 -12.00 0.81
C ILE A 30 0.97 -11.89 0.08
N ALA A 31 1.24 -10.74 -0.55
CA ALA A 31 2.48 -10.50 -1.27
C ALA A 31 3.70 -10.67 -0.36
N LEU A 32 3.66 -10.14 0.87
CA LEU A 32 4.72 -10.31 1.87
C LEU A 32 4.86 -11.76 2.34
N GLY A 33 3.74 -12.46 2.55
CA GLY A 33 3.75 -13.89 2.91
C GLY A 33 4.41 -14.74 1.84
N VAL A 34 4.05 -14.51 0.56
CA VAL A 34 4.66 -15.18 -0.59
C VAL A 34 6.13 -14.79 -0.75
N LEU A 35 6.49 -13.52 -0.49
CA LEU A 35 7.89 -13.07 -0.50
C LEU A 35 8.74 -13.76 0.57
N SER A 36 8.15 -14.02 1.74
CA SER A 36 8.78 -14.72 2.86
C SER A 36 8.94 -16.23 2.61
N SER A 37 8.04 -16.82 1.82
CA SER A 37 8.05 -18.24 1.50
C SER A 37 9.27 -18.68 0.69
N ARG A 38 9.65 -19.95 0.87
CA ARG A 38 10.73 -20.64 0.13
C ARG A 38 10.43 -20.82 -1.37
N LEU A 39 9.18 -20.56 -1.79
CA LEU A 39 8.71 -20.62 -3.17
C LEU A 39 9.18 -19.44 -4.03
N ASN A 40 9.84 -18.45 -3.43
CA ASN A 40 10.23 -17.24 -4.16
C ASN A 40 11.68 -17.30 -4.65
N TYR A 41 11.86 -17.39 -5.97
CA TYR A 41 13.15 -17.46 -6.66
C TYR A 41 13.73 -16.06 -6.99
N LEU A 42 13.36 -15.03 -6.23
CA LEU A 42 13.89 -13.69 -6.40
C LEU A 42 15.30 -13.56 -5.78
N ASN A 43 16.15 -12.76 -6.42
CA ASN A 43 17.42 -12.37 -5.81
C ASN A 43 17.17 -11.64 -4.48
N PRO A 44 18.07 -11.76 -3.48
CA PRO A 44 17.88 -11.17 -2.16
C PRO A 44 17.68 -9.65 -2.21
N GLU A 45 18.37 -8.96 -3.12
CA GLU A 45 18.21 -7.52 -3.32
C GLU A 45 16.80 -7.14 -3.82
N GLN A 46 16.30 -7.85 -4.83
CA GLN A 46 14.95 -7.65 -5.38
C GLN A 46 13.88 -7.98 -4.34
N LYS A 47 14.06 -9.07 -3.58
CA LYS A 47 13.20 -9.44 -2.47
C LYS A 47 13.12 -8.32 -1.43
N ASN A 48 14.25 -7.70 -1.08
CA ASN A 48 14.26 -6.60 -0.13
C ASN A 48 13.55 -5.34 -0.67
N GLN A 49 13.77 -5.00 -1.95
CA GLN A 49 13.12 -3.86 -2.60
C GLN A 49 11.59 -4.00 -2.65
N PHE A 50 11.07 -5.14 -3.12
CA PHE A 50 9.62 -5.39 -3.15
C PHE A 50 9.04 -5.52 -1.73
N SER A 51 9.75 -6.18 -0.81
CA SER A 51 9.34 -6.26 0.60
C SER A 51 9.19 -4.87 1.22
N ARG A 52 10.13 -3.95 0.95
CA ARG A 52 10.05 -2.57 1.42
C ARG A 52 8.85 -1.84 0.84
N LEU A 53 8.57 -1.98 -0.45
CA LEU A 53 7.39 -1.39 -1.09
C LEU A 53 6.09 -1.84 -0.41
N PHE A 54 5.89 -3.15 -0.26
CA PHE A 54 4.66 -3.68 0.35
C PHE A 54 4.57 -3.38 1.85
N LYS A 55 5.68 -3.44 2.60
CA LYS A 55 5.71 -3.06 4.02
C LYS A 55 5.36 -1.59 4.23
N THR A 56 5.97 -0.69 3.45
CA THR A 56 5.68 0.75 3.54
C THR A 56 4.21 1.02 3.23
N GLY A 57 3.67 0.44 2.16
CA GLY A 57 2.25 0.56 1.82
C GLY A 57 1.33 0.02 2.93
N LEU A 58 1.65 -1.15 3.49
CA LEU A 58 0.88 -1.77 4.57
C LEU A 58 0.86 -0.87 5.82
N ILE A 59 2.02 -0.41 6.27
CA ILE A 59 2.15 0.44 7.47
C ILE A 59 1.35 1.74 7.28
N LEU A 60 1.46 2.39 6.12
CA LEU A 60 0.73 3.62 5.86
C LEU A 60 -0.79 3.39 5.88
N HIS A 61 -1.28 2.31 5.24
CA HIS A 61 -2.70 1.96 5.31
C HIS A 61 -3.14 1.70 6.75
N PHE A 62 -2.36 0.96 7.54
CA PHE A 62 -2.64 0.76 8.96
C PHE A 62 -2.69 2.08 9.75
N CYS A 63 -1.78 3.03 9.50
CA CYS A 63 -1.80 4.35 10.15
C CYS A 63 -3.09 5.12 9.81
N VAL A 64 -3.55 5.07 8.57
CA VAL A 64 -4.81 5.72 8.16
C VAL A 64 -6.00 5.09 8.88
N TYR A 65 -6.08 3.76 8.92
CA TYR A 65 -7.14 3.05 9.64
C TYR A 65 -7.09 3.31 11.14
N PHE A 66 -5.90 3.37 11.74
CA PHE A 66 -5.74 3.70 13.16
C PHE A 66 -6.22 5.13 13.47
N GLY A 67 -5.85 6.10 12.64
CA GLY A 67 -6.36 7.48 12.76
C GLY A 67 -7.88 7.54 12.62
N LEU A 68 -8.47 6.66 11.82
CA LEU A 68 -9.91 6.56 11.66
C LEU A 68 -10.63 6.02 12.88
N ILE A 69 -10.08 4.95 13.47
CA ILE A 69 -10.57 4.35 14.72
C ILE A 69 -10.51 5.40 15.84
N LEU A 70 -9.41 6.13 15.93
CA LEU A 70 -9.27 7.22 16.89
C LEU A 70 -10.34 8.30 16.65
N LYS A 71 -10.57 8.71 15.41
CA LYS A 71 -11.61 9.70 15.10
C LYS A 71 -13.02 9.22 15.46
N LEU A 72 -13.27 7.91 15.41
CA LEU A 72 -14.55 7.32 15.80
C LEU A 72 -14.82 7.49 17.31
N THR A 73 -13.79 7.56 18.16
CA THR A 73 -13.97 7.75 19.62
C THR A 73 -14.32 9.18 20.02
N PHE A 74 -14.28 10.13 19.08
CA PHE A 74 -14.63 11.55 19.31
C PHE A 74 -16.02 11.92 18.78
N ILE A 75 -16.86 10.93 18.44
CA ILE A 75 -18.23 11.16 17.98
C ILE A 75 -19.15 11.23 19.19
N ASP A 76 -19.68 12.43 19.48
CA ASP A 76 -20.57 12.68 20.63
C ASP A 76 -22.07 12.66 20.25
N GLY A 77 -22.42 12.67 18.96
CA GLY A 77 -23.83 12.65 18.51
C GLY A 77 -24.10 12.02 17.15
N TRP A 78 -25.37 11.69 16.89
CA TRP A 78 -25.84 11.10 15.61
C TRP A 78 -25.63 12.01 14.40
N GLN A 79 -25.60 13.33 14.61
CA GLN A 79 -25.35 14.32 13.55
C GLN A 79 -23.89 14.31 13.09
N ASP A 80 -22.96 13.92 13.97
CA ASP A 80 -21.54 13.78 13.67
C ASP A 80 -21.22 12.53 12.87
N VAL A 81 -22.14 11.54 12.84
CA VAL A 81 -21.96 10.31 12.04
C VAL A 81 -21.93 10.63 10.54
N ALA A 82 -22.82 11.50 10.06
CA ALA A 82 -22.83 11.89 8.65
C ALA A 82 -21.55 12.66 8.26
N THR A 83 -21.16 13.61 9.09
CA THR A 83 -19.91 14.38 8.93
C THR A 83 -18.67 13.48 9.03
N PHE A 84 -18.71 12.46 9.89
CA PHE A 84 -17.68 11.46 10.02
C PHE A 84 -17.57 10.60 8.77
N ILE A 85 -18.68 10.13 8.20
CA ILE A 85 -18.67 9.31 6.97
C ILE A 85 -18.10 10.10 5.78
N VAL A 86 -18.55 11.34 5.58
CA VAL A 86 -18.05 12.19 4.48
C VAL A 86 -16.57 12.52 4.70
N GLY A 87 -16.20 12.94 5.91
CA GLY A 87 -14.82 13.23 6.26
C GLY A 87 -13.91 12.00 6.18
N HIS A 88 -14.41 10.82 6.55
CA HIS A 88 -13.73 9.54 6.39
C HIS A 88 -13.48 9.27 4.91
N LEU A 89 -14.51 9.38 4.06
CA LEU A 89 -14.39 9.05 2.64
C LEU A 89 -13.36 9.95 1.96
N VAL A 90 -13.39 11.25 2.23
CA VAL A 90 -12.45 12.22 1.66
C VAL A 90 -11.03 11.98 2.18
N MET A 91 -10.85 11.93 3.51
CA MET A 91 -9.53 11.75 4.12
C MET A 91 -8.91 10.41 3.70
N HIS A 92 -9.69 9.33 3.75
CA HIS A 92 -9.25 8.00 3.36
C HIS A 92 -8.87 7.96 1.88
N HIS A 93 -9.65 8.58 1.00
CA HIS A 93 -9.34 8.59 -0.44
C HIS A 93 -8.09 9.42 -0.76
N ILE A 94 -7.91 10.58 -0.12
CA ILE A 94 -6.69 11.40 -0.27
C ILE A 94 -5.47 10.63 0.22
N MET A 95 -5.54 10.07 1.42
CA MET A 95 -4.43 9.32 2.00
C MET A 95 -4.12 8.05 1.20
N SER A 96 -5.14 7.32 0.76
CA SER A 96 -4.98 6.13 -0.07
C SER A 96 -4.36 6.45 -1.44
N SER A 97 -4.71 7.59 -2.03
CA SER A 97 -4.07 8.11 -3.25
C SER A 97 -2.60 8.49 -3.02
N LEU A 98 -2.28 9.12 -1.89
CA LEU A 98 -0.90 9.43 -1.52
C LEU A 98 -0.06 8.16 -1.32
N ILE A 99 -0.64 7.12 -0.68
CA ILE A 99 -0.01 5.81 -0.53
C ILE A 99 0.27 5.17 -1.89
N GLY A 100 -0.72 5.22 -2.80
CA GLY A 100 -0.57 4.76 -4.18
C GLY A 100 0.56 5.49 -4.91
N ALA A 101 0.65 6.81 -4.76
CA ALA A 101 1.72 7.61 -5.37
C ALA A 101 3.11 7.26 -4.80
N ILE A 102 3.24 7.09 -3.48
CA ILE A 102 4.50 6.66 -2.85
C ILE A 102 4.92 5.28 -3.39
N ALA A 103 3.98 4.33 -3.42
CA ALA A 103 4.22 2.99 -3.94
C ALA A 103 4.61 3.01 -5.43
N LEU A 104 4.00 3.89 -6.23
CA LEU A 104 4.35 4.10 -7.63
C LEU A 104 5.79 4.62 -7.79
N ILE A 105 6.19 5.64 -7.02
CA ILE A 105 7.56 6.16 -7.05
C ILE A 105 8.56 5.07 -6.66
N MET A 106 8.25 4.27 -5.64
CA MET A 106 9.11 3.14 -5.24
C MET A 106 9.19 2.08 -6.35
N ALA A 107 8.08 1.74 -7.01
CA ALA A 107 8.07 0.81 -8.12
C ALA A 107 8.88 1.32 -9.33
N ILE A 108 8.78 2.61 -9.65
CA ILE A 108 9.58 3.25 -10.71
C ILE A 108 11.06 3.21 -10.36
N ARG A 109 11.45 3.49 -9.10
CA ARG A 109 12.85 3.39 -8.66
C ARG A 109 13.41 1.98 -8.83
N ILE A 110 12.65 0.95 -8.46
CA ILE A 110 13.02 -0.45 -8.64
C ILE A 110 13.20 -0.77 -10.12
N PHE A 111 12.33 -0.26 -10.99
CA PHE A 111 12.43 -0.44 -12.43
C PHE A 111 13.67 0.26 -13.02
N ASN A 112 13.96 1.49 -12.56
CA ASN A 112 15.06 2.28 -13.09
C ASN A 112 16.43 1.75 -12.64
N GLN A 113 16.57 1.34 -11.38
CA GLN A 113 17.78 0.68 -10.86
C GLN A 113 18.14 -0.61 -11.61
N ARG A 114 17.18 -1.20 -12.33
CA ARG A 114 17.41 -2.36 -13.19
C ARG A 114 18.04 -2.00 -14.55
N HIS A 115 17.84 -0.77 -15.03
CA HIS A 115 18.28 -0.32 -16.36
C HIS A 115 19.56 0.51 -16.31
N THR A 116 19.95 1.00 -15.12
CA THR A 116 21.27 1.60 -14.93
C THR A 116 22.29 0.49 -14.68
N PRO A 117 23.28 0.26 -15.57
CA PRO A 117 24.41 -0.59 -15.23
C PRO A 117 25.12 0.04 -14.02
N SER A 118 25.38 -0.76 -12.99
CA SER A 118 26.27 -0.40 -11.90
C SER A 118 27.63 -0.06 -12.48
N LEU A 119 27.99 1.23 -12.47
CA LEU A 119 29.34 1.72 -12.70
C LEU A 119 30.26 1.24 -11.56
#